data_AF-A0A1J3GLH8-F1
#
_entry.id   AF-A0A1J3GLH8-F1
#
_cell.length_a   1.000
_cell.length_b   1.000
_cell.length_c   1.000
_cell.angle_alpha   90.00
_cell.angle_beta   90.00
_cell.angle_gamma   90.00
#
_symmetry.space_group_name_H-M   'P 1'
#
loop_
_entity.id
_entity.type
_entity.pdbx_description
1 polymer ?
#
loop_
_entity_poly.entity_id
_entity_poly.type
_entity_poly.pdbx_seq_one_letter_code
_entity_poly.pdbx_strand_id
1 'polypeptide(L)'
;MELMMRKLKLKQNLRSWSSEEKKEEDMKESWFLYNGGIFLKELIADCNGKSVPIRRFSSHQIIKATNNFDISCFVTNAGFHMWWYRGIIEDRPYMIKRFSEKVVPEYGEKEIYNDIVLSARMSNHSNFLK
;
A
#
# COMPACT_ATOMS: atom_id res chain seq x y z
N MET A 1 -6.58 -33.26 -35.09
CA MET A 1 -7.49 -32.12 -34.91
C MET A 1 -7.55 -31.66 -33.46
N GLU A 2 -7.95 -32.52 -32.52
CA GLU A 2 -8.15 -32.15 -31.11
C GLU A 2 -6.89 -31.63 -30.38
N LEU A 3 -5.73 -32.26 -30.58
CA LEU A 3 -4.45 -31.83 -30.00
C LEU A 3 -4.05 -30.40 -30.42
N MET A 4 -4.35 -30.03 -31.67
CA MET A 4 -4.04 -28.70 -32.22
C MET A 4 -4.91 -27.62 -31.57
N MET A 5 -6.19 -27.91 -31.34
CA MET A 5 -7.12 -27.00 -30.66
C MET A 5 -6.71 -26.76 -29.20
N ARG A 6 -6.25 -27.81 -28.48
CA ARG A 6 -5.72 -27.67 -27.12
C ARG A 6 -4.50 -26.76 -27.05
N LYS A 7 -3.54 -26.90 -27.99
CA LYS A 7 -2.35 -26.04 -28.08
C LYS A 7 -2.70 -24.57 -28.38
N LEU A 8 -3.68 -24.32 -29.25
CA LEU A 8 -4.15 -22.97 -29.56
C LEU A 8 -4.79 -22.29 -28.35
N LYS A 9 -5.65 -23.02 -27.62
CA LYS A 9 -6.32 -22.51 -26.42
C LYS A 9 -5.32 -22.16 -25.30
N LEU A 10 -4.31 -23.00 -25.10
CA LEU A 10 -3.22 -22.72 -24.15
C LEU A 10 -2.43 -21.46 -24.54
N LYS A 11 -2.09 -21.29 -25.82
CA LYS A 11 -1.39 -20.08 -26.29
C LYS A 11 -2.22 -18.81 -26.12
N GLN A 12 -3.53 -18.87 -26.37
CA GLN A 12 -4.43 -17.72 -26.15
C GLN A 12 -4.54 -17.37 -24.67
N ASN A 13 -4.68 -18.36 -23.78
CA ASN A 13 -4.73 -18.15 -22.34
C ASN A 13 -3.41 -17.55 -21.81
N LEU A 14 -2.26 -18.06 -22.25
CA LEU A 14 -0.94 -17.52 -21.88
C LEU A 14 -0.79 -16.05 -22.32
N ARG A 15 -1.27 -15.69 -23.51
CA ARG A 15 -1.27 -14.30 -23.99
C ARG A 15 -2.19 -13.39 -23.16
N SER A 16 -3.40 -13.85 -22.83
CA SER A 16 -4.33 -13.10 -21.98
C SER A 16 -3.71 -12.82 -20.61
N TRP A 17 -3.15 -13.87 -19.98
CA TRP A 17 -2.52 -13.77 -18.68
C TRP A 17 -1.33 -12.80 -18.69
N SER A 18 -0.43 -12.90 -19.68
CA SER A 18 0.69 -11.96 -19.81
C SER A 18 0.25 -10.49 -20.02
N SER A 19 -0.92 -10.27 -20.62
CA SER A 19 -1.47 -8.92 -20.82
C SER A 19 -2.07 -8.36 -19.53
N GLU A 20 -2.71 -9.21 -18.72
CA GLU A 20 -3.24 -8.85 -17.41
C GLU A 20 -2.12 -8.54 -16.40
N GLU A 21 -1.08 -9.35 -16.37
CA GLU A 21 0.11 -9.13 -15.52
C GLU A 21 0.76 -7.78 -15.83
N LYS A 22 0.99 -7.49 -17.12
CA LYS A 22 1.57 -6.22 -17.56
C LYS A 22 0.68 -5.03 -17.14
N LYS A 23 -0.64 -5.16 -17.28
CA LYS A 23 -1.58 -4.11 -16.88
C LYS A 23 -1.55 -3.87 -15.37
N GLU A 24 -1.40 -4.93 -14.57
CA GLU A 24 -1.26 -4.82 -13.12
C GLU A 24 0.06 -4.14 -12.72
N GLU A 25 1.16 -4.44 -13.41
CA GLU A 25 2.44 -3.77 -13.23
C GLU A 25 2.36 -2.27 -13.56
N ASP A 26 1.79 -1.93 -14.72
CA ASP A 26 1.59 -0.53 -15.14
C ASP A 26 0.75 0.25 -14.11
N MET A 27 -0.29 -0.38 -13.54
CA MET A 27 -1.11 0.23 -12.49
C MET A 27 -0.32 0.45 -11.19
N LYS A 28 0.48 -0.54 -10.76
CA LYS A 28 1.33 -0.41 -9.56
C LYS A 28 2.37 0.69 -9.72
N GLU A 29 2.97 0.81 -10.91
CA GLU A 29 3.92 1.88 -11.22
C GLU A 29 3.24 3.25 -11.20
N SER A 30 2.06 3.35 -11.82
CA SER A 30 1.25 4.58 -11.81
C SER A 30 0.93 5.05 -10.39
N TRP A 31 0.46 4.14 -9.51
CA TRP A 31 0.21 4.48 -8.11
C TRP A 31 1.47 4.87 -7.36
N PHE A 32 2.60 4.23 -7.64
CA PHE A 32 3.87 4.57 -7.01
C PHE A 32 4.31 5.99 -7.38
N LEU A 33 4.24 6.35 -8.67
CA LEU A 33 4.64 7.67 -9.16
C LEU A 33 3.69 8.77 -8.67
N TYR A 34 2.37 8.55 -8.77
CA TYR A 34 1.38 9.54 -8.37
C TYR A 34 1.43 9.80 -6.86
N ASN A 35 1.25 8.77 -6.03
CA ASN A 35 1.22 8.92 -4.58
C ASN A 35 2.59 9.32 -4.02
N GLY A 36 3.67 8.75 -4.56
CA GLY A 36 5.04 9.07 -4.16
C GLY A 36 5.42 10.51 -4.49
N GLY A 37 4.96 11.03 -5.64
CA GLY A 37 5.18 12.41 -6.05
C GLY A 37 4.49 13.42 -5.11
N ILE A 38 3.27 13.13 -4.66
CA ILE A 38 2.56 14.01 -3.72
C ILE A 38 3.20 13.92 -2.33
N PHE A 39 3.47 12.70 -1.85
CA PHE A 39 4.17 12.49 -0.58
C PHE A 39 5.51 13.24 -0.52
N LEU A 40 6.31 13.17 -1.59
CA LEU A 40 7.60 13.86 -1.66
C LEU A 40 7.44 15.39 -1.61
N LYS A 41 6.43 15.96 -2.27
CA LYS A 41 6.15 17.41 -2.21
C LYS A 41 5.82 17.85 -0.79
N GLU A 42 4.95 17.12 -0.09
CA GLU A 42 4.57 17.45 1.29
C GLU A 42 5.76 17.28 2.25
N LEU A 43 6.58 16.24 2.07
CA LEU A 43 7.80 16.03 2.86
C LEU A 43 8.82 17.17 2.65
N ILE A 44 8.99 17.64 1.41
CA ILE A 44 9.87 18.78 1.12
C ILE A 44 9.31 20.07 1.72
N ALA A 45 8.00 20.28 1.64
CA ALA A 45 7.34 21.45 2.22
C ALA A 45 7.47 21.48 3.76
N ASP A 46 7.39 20.34 4.43
CA ASP A 46 7.46 20.27 5.90
C ASP A 46 8.90 20.29 6.46
N CYS A 47 9.81 19.51 5.88
CA CYS A 47 11.14 19.29 6.45
C CYS A 47 12.30 19.39 5.44
N ASN A 48 12.08 20.03 4.29
CA ASN A 48 13.06 20.16 3.20
C ASN A 48 13.62 18.79 2.76
N GLY A 49 12.77 17.75 2.81
CA GLY A 49 13.09 16.39 2.42
C GLY A 49 13.89 15.59 3.45
N LYS A 50 14.26 16.18 4.60
CA LYS A 50 15.00 15.48 5.65
C LYS A 50 14.05 14.74 6.60
N SER A 51 14.05 13.42 6.56
CA SER A 51 13.16 12.57 7.38
C SER A 51 13.87 11.37 7.96
N VAL A 52 13.18 10.64 8.84
CA VAL A 52 13.65 9.32 9.32
C VAL A 52 13.71 8.32 8.15
N PRO A 53 14.52 7.25 8.23
CA PRO A 53 14.51 6.21 7.22
C PRO A 53 13.13 5.54 7.09
N ILE A 54 12.47 5.73 5.95
CA ILE A 54 11.16 5.12 5.64
C ILE A 54 11.40 3.82 4.87
N ARG A 55 10.96 2.70 5.44
CA ARG A 55 11.05 1.39 4.80
C ARG A 55 9.89 1.20 3.82
N ARG A 56 10.21 0.79 2.58
CA ARG A 56 9.22 0.36 1.58
C ARG A 56 8.95 -1.13 1.73
N PHE A 57 7.67 -1.50 1.83
CA PHE A 57 7.20 -2.88 1.81
C PHE A 57 6.50 -3.21 0.48
N SER A 58 6.50 -4.49 0.09
CA SER A 58 5.71 -4.94 -1.05
C SER A 58 4.25 -5.16 -0.66
N SER A 59 3.33 -5.06 -1.64
CA SER A 59 1.92 -5.40 -1.42
C SER A 59 1.75 -6.83 -0.91
N HIS A 60 2.56 -7.78 -1.42
CA HIS A 60 2.55 -9.16 -0.97
C HIS A 60 2.92 -9.30 0.51
N GLN A 61 3.94 -8.57 1.00
CA GLN A 61 4.30 -8.58 2.42
C GLN A 61 3.14 -8.09 3.30
N ILE A 62 2.49 -7.00 2.92
CA ILE A 62 1.37 -6.42 3.68
C ILE A 62 0.17 -7.38 3.67
N ILE A 63 -0.23 -7.90 2.51
CA ILE A 63 -1.36 -8.83 2.37
C ILE A 63 -1.11 -10.11 3.17
N LYS A 64 0.11 -10.66 3.08
CA LYS A 64 0.48 -11.86 3.85
C LYS A 64 0.45 -11.61 5.35
N ALA A 65 0.99 -10.47 5.79
CA ALA A 65 1.08 -10.14 7.22
C ALA A 65 -0.29 -9.91 7.87
N THR A 66 -1.27 -9.40 7.12
CA THR A 66 -2.62 -9.13 7.62
C THR A 66 -3.62 -10.25 7.30
N ASN A 67 -3.17 -11.39 6.77
CA ASN A 67 -4.04 -12.44 6.24
C ASN A 67 -5.14 -11.89 5.33
N ASN A 68 -4.74 -11.08 4.34
CA ASN A 68 -5.64 -10.36 3.44
C ASN A 68 -6.63 -9.43 4.18
N PHE A 69 -6.14 -8.73 5.21
CA PHE A 69 -6.94 -7.85 6.08
C PHE A 69 -8.12 -8.55 6.77
N ASP A 70 -7.90 -9.79 7.22
CA ASP A 70 -8.90 -10.56 7.96
C ASP A 70 -9.23 -9.92 9.32
N ILE A 71 -10.46 -10.15 9.80
CA ILE A 71 -10.94 -9.58 11.06
C ILE A 71 -10.15 -10.08 12.28
N SER A 72 -9.51 -11.25 12.20
CA SER A 72 -8.60 -11.74 13.25
C SER A 72 -7.33 -10.90 13.40
N CYS A 73 -6.96 -10.13 12.38
CA CYS A 73 -5.85 -9.17 12.41
C CYS A 73 -6.31 -7.76 12.77
N PHE A 74 -7.62 -7.48 12.84
CA PHE A 74 -8.13 -6.16 13.17
C PHE A 74 -7.81 -5.76 14.61
N VAL A 75 -7.47 -4.49 14.81
CA VAL A 75 -7.19 -3.92 16.13
C VAL A 75 -8.21 -2.84 16.47
N THR A 76 -8.32 -1.81 15.63
CA THR A 76 -9.23 -0.68 15.86
C THR A 76 -9.42 0.14 14.59
N ASN A 77 -10.40 1.03 14.57
CA ASN A 77 -10.64 2.00 13.49
C ASN A 77 -10.81 3.41 14.05
N ALA A 78 -10.49 4.40 13.23
CA ALA A 78 -10.89 5.78 13.46
C ALA A 78 -11.90 6.18 12.38
N GLY A 79 -13.17 6.30 12.79
CA GLY A 79 -14.26 6.55 11.86
C GLY A 79 -14.43 5.44 10.81
N PHE A 80 -14.91 5.82 9.63
CA PHE A 80 -15.23 4.89 8.53
C PHE A 80 -14.15 4.80 7.45
N HIS A 81 -13.02 5.47 7.64
CA HIS A 81 -12.00 5.64 6.59
C HIS A 81 -10.62 5.10 6.95
N MET A 82 -10.38 4.71 8.20
CA MET A 82 -9.05 4.33 8.69
C MET A 82 -9.13 3.14 9.65
N TRP A 83 -8.40 2.07 9.33
CA TRP A 83 -8.31 0.85 10.14
C TRP A 83 -6.88 0.51 10.49
N TRP A 84 -6.70 -0.08 11.66
CA TRP A 84 -5.46 -0.62 12.17
C TRP A 84 -5.55 -2.13 12.28
N TYR A 85 -4.50 -2.79 11.78
CA TYR A 85 -4.32 -4.23 11.82
C TYR A 85 -3.00 -4.57 12.50
N ARG A 86 -2.91 -5.74 13.11
CA ARG A 86 -1.63 -6.37 13.48
C ARG A 86 -1.18 -7.29 12.36
N GLY A 87 0.14 -7.42 12.19
CA GLY A 87 0.72 -8.38 11.26
C GLY A 87 2.17 -8.70 11.60
N ILE A 88 2.71 -9.75 10.99
CA ILE A 88 4.12 -10.14 11.15
C ILE A 88 4.80 -10.09 9.78
N ILE A 89 5.92 -9.38 9.68
CA ILE A 89 6.76 -9.29 8.48
C ILE A 89 8.19 -9.62 8.92
N GLU A 90 8.81 -10.64 8.32
CA GLU A 90 10.18 -11.06 8.64
C GLU A 90 10.36 -11.30 10.16
N ASP A 91 9.47 -12.10 10.74
CA ASP A 91 9.42 -12.46 12.17
C ASP A 91 9.28 -11.28 13.15
N ARG A 92 9.03 -10.07 12.63
CA ARG A 92 8.80 -8.88 13.44
C ARG A 92 7.32 -8.49 13.42
N PRO A 93 6.71 -8.22 14.60
CA PRO A 93 5.35 -7.71 14.67
C PRO A 93 5.28 -6.24 14.24
N TYR A 94 4.23 -5.90 13.50
CA TYR A 94 3.91 -4.57 13.02
C TYR A 94 2.45 -4.21 13.28
N MET A 95 2.21 -2.92 13.54
CA MET A 95 0.89 -2.30 13.41
C MET A 95 0.78 -1.69 12.01
N ILE A 96 -0.27 -2.04 11.28
CA ILE A 96 -0.47 -1.70 9.87
C ILE A 96 -1.72 -0.84 9.76
N LYS A 97 -1.54 0.41 9.34
CA LYS A 97 -2.60 1.38 9.07
C LYS A 97 -3.05 1.26 7.62
N ARG A 98 -4.36 1.19 7.38
CA ARG A 98 -4.97 1.19 6.03
C ARG A 98 -6.08 2.22 5.93
N PHE A 99 -6.15 2.92 4.80
CA PHE A 99 -7.24 3.83 4.47
C PHE A 99 -8.27 3.18 3.53
N SER A 100 -9.52 3.66 3.59
CA SER A 100 -10.61 3.24 2.70
C SER A 100 -10.49 3.87 1.33
N GLU A 101 -10.45 3.06 0.28
CA GLU A 101 -10.46 3.54 -1.11
C GLU A 101 -11.71 4.38 -1.43
N LYS A 102 -12.84 4.10 -0.78
CA LYS A 102 -14.12 4.76 -1.04
C LYS A 102 -14.25 6.14 -0.39
N VAL A 103 -13.52 6.40 0.70
CA VAL A 103 -13.74 7.56 1.57
C VAL A 103 -12.60 8.59 1.49
N VAL A 104 -11.46 8.22 0.89
CA VAL A 104 -10.36 9.14 0.55
C VAL A 104 -10.85 10.39 -0.22
N PRO A 105 -11.85 10.31 -1.14
CA PRO A 105 -12.34 11.50 -1.84
C PRO A 105 -13.05 12.51 -0.94
N GLU A 106 -13.64 12.08 0.19
CA GLU A 106 -14.45 12.93 1.07
C GLU A 106 -13.63 13.63 2.17
N TYR A 107 -12.59 12.96 2.70
CA TYR A 107 -11.73 13.49 3.76
C TYR A 107 -10.55 14.34 3.24
N GLY A 108 -10.42 14.49 1.92
CA GLY A 108 -9.35 15.26 1.31
C GLY A 108 -8.02 14.51 1.30
N GLU A 109 -7.50 14.29 0.09
CA GLU A 109 -6.23 13.58 -0.15
C GLU A 109 -5.06 14.15 0.69
N LYS A 110 -5.07 15.46 0.93
CA LYS A 110 -4.04 16.19 1.68
C LYS A 110 -3.93 15.73 3.14
N GLU A 111 -5.03 15.37 3.80
CA GLU A 111 -4.98 14.95 5.21
C GLU A 111 -4.18 13.66 5.39
N ILE A 112 -4.27 12.74 4.42
CA ILE A 112 -3.52 11.48 4.42
C ILE A 112 -2.02 11.73 4.27
N TYR A 113 -1.63 12.64 3.37
CA TYR A 113 -0.22 12.98 3.20
C TYR A 113 0.34 13.76 4.39
N ASN A 114 -0.44 14.66 4.98
CA ASN A 114 -0.05 15.33 6.22
C ASN A 114 0.15 14.33 7.36
N ASP A 115 -0.76 13.35 7.50
CA ASP A 115 -0.67 12.31 8.54
C ASP A 115 0.66 11.54 8.46
N ILE A 116 1.04 11.06 7.28
CA ILE A 116 2.32 10.31 7.12
C ILE A 116 3.55 11.21 7.32
N VAL A 117 3.54 12.45 6.81
CA VAL A 117 4.67 13.38 6.94
C VAL A 117 4.88 13.80 8.40
N LEU A 118 3.81 14.20 9.07
CA LEU A 118 3.86 14.59 10.48
C LEU A 118 4.23 13.39 11.37
N SER A 119 3.68 12.21 11.11
CA SER A 119 4.04 10.99 11.85
C SER A 119 5.54 10.67 11.69
N ALA A 120 6.07 10.77 10.47
CA ALA A 120 7.50 10.57 10.23
C ALA A 120 8.36 11.59 11.00
N ARG A 121 7.96 12.86 11.03
CA ARG A 121 8.67 13.90 11.79
C ARG A 121 8.64 13.63 13.30
N MET A 122 7.47 13.32 13.85
CA MET A 122 7.28 13.16 15.30
C MET A 122 7.86 11.84 15.83
N SER A 123 8.12 10.86 14.97
CA SER A 123 8.70 9.55 15.34
C SER A 123 10.09 9.63 16.01
N ASN A 124 10.76 10.79 15.93
CA ASN A 124 12.02 11.02 16.65
C ASN A 124 11.83 11.22 18.17
N HIS A 125 10.62 11.52 18.63
CA HIS A 125 10.31 11.81 20.02
C HIS A 125 9.78 10.57 20.75
N SER A 126 10.24 10.31 21.98
CA SER A 126 9.96 9.07 22.74
C SER A 126 8.48 8.84 23.07
N ASN A 127 7.70 9.92 23.14
CA ASN A 127 6.28 9.86 23.49
C ASN A 127 5.37 9.66 22.27
N PHE A 128 5.94 9.55 21.07
CA PHE A 128 5.20 9.25 19.85
C PHE A 128 5.50 7.83 19.38
N LEU A 129 4.50 7.19 18.79
CA LEU A 129 4.69 5.91 18.11
C LEU A 129 5.60 6.10 16.90
N LYS A 130 6.55 5.18 16.73
CA LYS A 130 7.45 5.13 15.58
C LYS A 130 6.87 4.30 14.45
#